data_AF-A0A841CWR9-F1
#
_entry.id   AF-A0A841CWR9-F1
#
_cell.length_a   1.000
_cell.length_b   1.000
_cell.length_c   1.000
_cell.angle_alpha   90.00
_cell.angle_beta   90.00
_cell.angle_gamma   90.00
#
_symmetry.space_group_name_H-M   'P 1'
#
loop_
_entity.id
_entity.type
_entity.pdbx_description
1 polymer ?
#
loop_
_entity_poly.entity_id
_entity_poly.type
_entity_poly.pdbx_seq_one_letter_code
_entity_poly.pdbx_strand_id
1 'polypeptide(L)'
;MEALAERLSHLDPEAGGALRVVMFYDTLMRRRVDIPALARASANLAECVVGVRLHGTGRVIRMGPDGRQAPAPEPPASTTAPITLDEEEIGTAWLERPGPPLPLDDLVLDRLAIAAAAVVERYGPARTTMADPALIELVISADSDEAARARALRLLGFAADLPIRVIAVRSPLPLDRVGALVCPARPVKAAPVADVGVILATTVDPARFPTGVRAGIGAGGSPDRSWWEARTALRFTTPNQPVVHYHDLGALALLAQVPRDAARDNADVTAIARVGGNPEDLDTLDAYCATGSLRRAADLLHLHHSSVARRLDQLGRTLGIELTEPTGLIRARLALTAWRLLDA
;
A
#
# COMPACT_ATOMS: atom_id res chain seq x y z
N MET A 1 6.77 17.54 41.45
CA MET A 1 7.11 18.44 40.34
C MET A 1 6.62 19.87 40.61
N GLU A 2 5.42 20.09 41.14
CA GLU A 2 4.92 21.43 41.50
C GLU A 2 5.81 22.20 42.48
N ALA A 3 6.23 21.58 43.60
CA ALA A 3 7.16 22.20 44.55
C ALA A 3 8.55 22.53 43.95
N LEU A 4 8.93 21.87 42.84
CA LEU A 4 10.17 22.18 42.12
C LEU A 4 9.95 23.37 41.17
N ALA A 5 8.78 23.46 40.51
CA ALA A 5 8.42 24.58 39.65
C ALA A 5 8.30 25.89 40.43
N GLU A 6 7.76 25.83 41.65
CA GLU A 6 7.66 26.98 42.56
C GLU A 6 9.04 27.46 43.01
N ARG A 7 9.90 26.54 43.49
CA ARG A 7 11.28 26.86 43.90
C ARG A 7 12.12 27.39 42.74
N LEU A 8 11.95 26.84 41.53
CA LEU A 8 12.63 27.34 40.32
C LEU A 8 12.10 28.69 39.88
N SER A 9 10.79 28.97 39.98
CA SER A 9 10.24 30.28 39.62
C SER A 9 10.83 31.43 40.45
N HIS A 10 11.25 31.15 41.69
CA HIS A 10 11.95 32.12 42.54
C HIS A 10 13.42 32.35 42.17
N LEU A 11 14.04 31.40 41.46
CA LEU A 11 15.45 31.44 41.07
C LEU A 11 15.63 31.91 39.63
N ASP A 12 14.77 31.41 38.75
CA ASP A 12 14.71 31.69 37.33
C ASP A 12 13.23 31.55 36.86
N PRO A 13 12.54 32.68 36.65
CA PRO A 13 11.15 32.69 36.18
C PRO A 13 10.94 31.92 34.88
N GLU A 14 11.94 31.88 34.00
CA GLU A 14 11.88 31.21 32.69
C GLU A 14 11.97 29.68 32.86
N ALA A 15 12.92 29.20 33.67
CA ALA A 15 13.00 27.78 34.02
C ALA A 15 11.74 27.27 34.76
N GLY A 16 11.17 28.10 35.64
CA GLY A 16 9.89 27.81 36.29
C GLY A 16 8.72 27.73 35.30
N GLY A 17 8.69 28.63 34.31
CA GLY A 17 7.75 28.62 33.19
C GLY A 17 7.87 27.35 32.34
N ALA A 18 9.10 26.96 31.97
CA ALA A 18 9.36 25.77 31.19
C ALA A 18 8.82 24.50 31.88
N LEU A 19 9.08 24.34 33.19
CA LEU A 19 8.59 23.19 33.93
C LEU A 19 7.05 23.14 34.00
N ARG A 20 6.38 24.30 34.08
CA ARG A 20 4.91 24.38 34.02
C ARG A 20 4.37 23.92 32.67
N VAL A 21 5.01 24.30 31.55
CA VAL A 21 4.62 23.83 30.21
C VAL A 21 4.75 22.30 30.13
N VAL A 22 5.84 21.72 30.64
CA VAL A 22 6.02 20.25 30.65
C VAL A 22 4.90 19.57 31.47
N MET A 23 4.65 20.04 32.70
CA MET A 23 3.60 19.47 33.55
C MET A 23 2.20 19.57 32.94
N PHE A 24 1.93 20.66 32.21
CA PHE A 24 0.68 20.86 31.51
C PHE A 24 0.44 19.77 30.45
N TYR A 25 1.40 19.55 29.55
CA TYR A 25 1.27 18.53 28.51
C TYR A 25 1.27 17.11 29.09
N ASP A 26 2.08 16.83 30.11
CA ASP A 26 2.03 15.54 30.83
C ASP A 26 0.63 15.25 31.38
N THR A 27 -0.05 16.27 31.91
CA THR A 27 -1.42 16.15 32.42
C THR A 27 -2.42 15.84 31.31
N LEU A 28 -2.31 16.52 30.16
CA LEU A 28 -3.14 16.26 29.00
C LEU A 28 -2.93 14.83 28.46
N MET A 29 -1.67 14.37 28.40
CA MET A 29 -1.33 13.02 27.96
C MET A 29 -1.89 11.94 28.89
N ARG A 30 -1.84 12.15 30.21
CA ARG A 30 -2.46 11.26 31.22
C ARG A 30 -3.98 11.20 31.08
N ARG A 31 -4.62 12.34 30.79
CA ARG A 31 -6.09 12.43 30.57
C ARG A 31 -6.55 11.91 29.22
N ARG A 32 -5.62 11.55 28.33
CA ARG A 32 -5.88 10.95 27.02
C ARG A 32 -6.76 11.82 26.10
N VAL A 33 -6.56 13.14 26.12
CA VAL A 33 -7.30 14.09 25.29
C VAL A 33 -7.12 13.82 23.79
N ASP A 34 -8.11 14.21 22.97
CA ASP A 34 -8.03 14.15 21.51
C ASP A 34 -7.36 15.42 20.92
N ILE A 35 -7.08 15.44 19.61
CA ILE A 35 -6.39 16.58 18.96
C ILE A 35 -7.17 17.90 19.12
N PRO A 36 -8.51 17.96 18.94
CA PRO A 36 -9.28 19.18 19.22
C PRO A 36 -9.16 19.68 20.66
N ALA A 37 -9.22 18.79 21.66
CA ALA A 37 -9.04 19.19 23.06
C ALA A 37 -7.60 19.59 23.37
N LEU A 38 -6.61 18.92 22.78
CA LEU A 38 -5.19 19.29 22.87
C LEU A 38 -4.96 20.70 22.32
N ALA A 39 -5.37 20.98 21.08
CA ALA A 39 -5.22 22.30 20.46
C ALA A 39 -5.94 23.40 21.26
N ARG A 40 -7.13 23.11 21.79
CA ARG A 40 -7.89 24.04 22.64
C ARG A 40 -7.15 24.38 23.93
N ALA A 41 -6.63 23.37 24.61
CA ALA A 41 -5.88 23.56 25.85
C ALA A 41 -4.58 24.33 25.58
N SER A 42 -3.86 23.99 24.51
CA SER A 42 -2.65 24.71 24.08
C SER A 42 -2.94 26.17 23.71
N ALA A 43 -4.06 26.46 23.04
CA ALA A 43 -4.46 27.84 22.72
C ALA A 43 -4.71 28.67 23.98
N ASN A 44 -5.31 28.05 25.01
CA ASN A 44 -5.49 28.69 26.31
C ASN A 44 -4.14 28.94 27.02
N LEU A 45 -3.22 27.98 26.98
CA LEU A 45 -1.88 28.12 27.57
C LEU A 45 -1.04 29.20 26.87
N ALA A 46 -1.09 29.25 25.54
CA ALA A 46 -0.29 30.17 24.72
C ALA A 46 -0.91 31.58 24.60
N GLU A 47 -2.16 31.73 25.04
CA GLU A 47 -2.96 32.96 24.93
C GLU A 47 -3.08 33.48 23.48
N CYS A 48 -3.02 32.57 22.50
CA CYS A 48 -3.15 32.87 21.08
C CYS A 48 -3.81 31.70 20.34
N VAL A 49 -4.07 31.87 19.03
CA VAL A 49 -4.62 30.76 18.23
C VAL A 49 -3.54 29.69 18.04
N VAL A 50 -3.93 28.45 18.25
CA VAL A 50 -3.10 27.26 18.00
C VAL A 50 -3.73 26.45 16.88
N GLY A 51 -2.90 26.04 15.93
CA GLY A 51 -3.29 25.18 14.83
C GLY A 51 -2.53 23.85 14.81
N VAL A 52 -3.22 22.81 14.34
CA VAL A 52 -2.67 21.49 14.04
C VAL A 52 -3.21 21.04 12.69
N ARG A 53 -2.30 20.62 11.79
CA ARG A 53 -2.61 20.06 10.48
C ARG A 53 -1.95 18.70 10.38
N LEU A 54 -2.73 17.68 10.03
CA LEU A 54 -2.22 16.31 9.82
C LEU A 54 -2.24 15.99 8.32
N HIS A 55 -1.08 15.71 7.72
CA HIS A 55 -0.95 15.50 6.27
C HIS A 55 -1.80 14.32 5.77
N GLY A 56 -1.84 13.21 6.53
CA GLY A 56 -2.55 11.99 6.11
C GLY A 56 -4.07 12.10 6.04
N THR A 57 -4.69 13.10 6.69
CA THR A 57 -6.15 13.31 6.65
C THR A 57 -6.56 14.64 6.04
N GLY A 58 -5.60 15.53 5.75
CA GLY A 58 -5.86 16.93 5.38
C GLY A 58 -6.59 17.75 6.46
N ARG A 59 -6.86 17.19 7.63
CA ARG A 59 -7.66 17.83 8.68
C ARG A 59 -6.85 18.95 9.33
N VAL A 60 -7.44 20.15 9.31
CA VAL A 60 -6.93 21.34 9.99
C VAL A 60 -7.81 21.63 11.20
N ILE A 61 -7.20 21.73 12.37
CA ILE A 61 -7.84 22.11 13.63
C ILE A 61 -7.19 23.41 14.08
N ARG A 62 -8.01 24.46 14.27
CA ARG A 62 -7.55 25.76 14.76
C ARG A 62 -8.43 26.21 15.91
N MET A 63 -7.83 26.47 17.07
CA MET A 63 -8.53 26.85 18.30
C MET A 63 -8.00 28.17 18.82
N GLY A 64 -8.88 29.09 19.20
CA GLY A 64 -8.55 30.35 19.85
C GLY A 64 -8.40 30.21 21.37
N PRO A 65 -7.84 31.24 22.04
CA PRO A 65 -7.59 31.22 23.48
C PRO A 65 -8.88 31.22 24.32
N ASP A 66 -10.00 31.63 23.72
CA ASP A 66 -11.35 31.52 24.30
C ASP A 66 -11.93 30.10 24.23
N GLY A 67 -11.17 29.16 23.67
CA GLY A 67 -11.54 27.76 23.52
C GLY A 67 -12.51 27.49 22.38
N ARG A 68 -12.82 28.49 21.53
CA ARG A 68 -13.65 28.32 20.33
C ARG A 68 -12.77 28.04 19.11
N GLN A 69 -13.40 27.52 18.05
CA GLN A 69 -12.73 27.33 16.78
C GLN A 69 -12.39 28.70 16.17
N ALA A 70 -11.17 28.87 15.68
CA ALA A 70 -10.74 30.13 15.09
C ALA A 70 -11.47 30.39 13.76
N PRO A 71 -11.87 31.64 13.47
CA PRO A 71 -12.54 31.97 12.23
C PRO A 71 -11.62 31.79 11.01
N ALA A 72 -12.22 31.49 9.87
CA ALA A 72 -11.55 31.56 8.58
C ALA A 72 -11.58 33.03 8.06
N PRO A 73 -10.60 33.47 7.26
CA PRO A 73 -9.45 32.72 6.75
C PRO A 73 -8.30 32.53 7.76
N GLU A 74 -7.41 31.57 7.48
CA GLU A 74 -6.19 31.32 8.27
C GLU A 74 -5.16 32.43 8.00
N PRO A 75 -4.80 33.26 9.00
CA PRO A 75 -3.67 34.17 8.87
C PRO A 75 -2.36 33.38 8.83
N PRO A 76 -1.25 33.96 8.31
CA PRO A 76 0.03 33.27 8.30
C PRO A 76 0.48 32.91 9.71
N ALA A 77 0.97 31.67 9.88
CA ALA A 77 1.54 31.20 11.14
C ALA A 77 2.73 32.07 11.57
N SER A 78 2.79 32.44 12.85
CA SER A 78 3.92 33.19 13.40
C SER A 78 5.12 32.28 13.67
N THR A 79 4.86 31.05 14.10
CA THR A 79 5.88 30.04 14.41
C THR A 79 5.28 28.65 14.16
N THR A 80 6.09 27.73 13.64
CA THR A 80 5.65 26.38 13.28
C THR A 80 6.63 25.33 13.79
N ALA A 81 6.13 24.16 14.18
CA ALA A 81 6.93 22.98 14.47
C ALA A 81 6.41 21.76 13.69
N PRO A 82 7.30 20.93 13.12
CA PRO A 82 6.90 19.68 12.50
C PRO A 82 6.41 18.69 13.56
N ILE A 83 5.35 17.96 13.25
CA ILE A 83 4.88 16.83 14.06
C ILE A 83 5.53 15.58 13.48
N THR A 84 6.41 14.93 14.24
CA THR A 84 7.12 13.73 13.80
C THR A 84 6.69 12.50 14.61
N LEU A 85 6.52 11.37 13.93
CA LEU A 85 6.25 10.07 14.54
C LEU A 85 7.04 9.01 13.76
N ASP A 86 7.82 8.18 14.46
CA ASP A 86 8.71 7.18 13.85
C ASP A 86 9.63 7.76 12.74
N GLU A 87 10.25 8.91 13.00
CA GLU A 87 11.13 9.64 12.07
C GLU A 87 10.45 10.20 10.80
N GLU A 88 9.12 10.11 10.69
CA GLU A 88 8.34 10.65 9.57
C GLU A 88 7.60 11.93 9.98
N GLU A 89 7.64 12.97 9.14
CA GLU A 89 6.83 14.18 9.35
C GLU A 89 5.36 13.93 9.00
N ILE A 90 4.52 13.89 10.04
CA ILE A 90 3.12 13.51 9.94
C ILE A 90 2.16 14.70 9.91
N GLY A 91 2.66 15.91 10.12
CA GLY A 91 1.88 17.14 10.15
C GLY A 91 2.67 18.34 10.65
N THR A 92 1.95 19.44 10.90
CA THR A 92 2.52 20.70 11.38
C THR A 92 1.66 21.24 12.52
N ALA A 93 2.29 21.70 13.59
CA ALA A 93 1.68 22.49 14.65
C ALA A 93 2.15 23.95 14.51
N TRP A 94 1.30 24.92 14.83
CA TRP A 94 1.67 26.34 14.76
C TRP A 94 0.95 27.22 15.77
N LEU A 95 1.54 28.38 16.01
CA LEU A 95 0.94 29.50 16.75
C LEU A 95 0.61 30.64 15.78
N GLU A 96 -0.44 31.40 16.09
CA GLU A 96 -0.78 32.65 15.39
C GLU A 96 -0.75 33.80 16.42
N ARG A 97 0.46 34.21 16.79
CA ARG A 97 0.66 35.28 17.79
C ARG A 97 0.55 36.67 17.13
N PRO A 98 -0.23 37.61 17.70
CA PRO A 98 -0.21 39.01 17.29
C PRO A 98 1.03 39.68 17.90
N GLY A 99 2.20 39.53 17.26
CA GLY A 99 3.47 40.12 17.73
C GLY A 99 4.66 39.18 17.60
N PRO A 100 5.85 39.56 18.12
CA PRO A 100 7.01 38.69 18.12
C PRO A 100 6.77 37.43 18.99
N PRO A 101 7.46 36.31 18.71
CA PRO A 101 7.41 35.12 19.56
C PRO A 101 7.79 35.42 21.02
N LEU A 102 7.12 34.76 21.96
CA LEU A 102 7.46 34.79 23.37
C LEU A 102 8.54 33.73 23.70
N PRO A 103 9.32 33.89 24.78
CA PRO A 103 10.43 32.97 25.11
C PRO A 103 10.05 31.50 25.23
N LEU A 104 8.80 31.20 25.60
CA LEU A 104 8.31 29.81 25.79
C LEU A 104 7.59 29.25 24.56
N ASP A 105 7.41 30.02 23.49
CA ASP A 105 6.62 29.60 22.32
C ASP A 105 7.20 28.36 21.64
N ASP A 106 8.53 28.32 21.47
CA ASP A 106 9.23 27.17 20.90
C ASP A 106 9.01 25.92 21.76
N LEU A 107 9.12 26.04 23.09
CA LEU A 107 8.86 24.93 24.01
C LEU A 107 7.40 24.47 23.97
N VAL A 108 6.45 25.40 23.88
CA VAL A 108 5.01 25.07 23.76
C VAL A 108 4.75 24.33 22.46
N LEU A 109 5.37 24.75 21.35
CA LEU A 109 5.24 24.09 20.05
C LEU A 109 5.91 22.72 20.01
N ASP A 110 7.11 22.58 20.58
CA ASP A 110 7.81 21.30 20.69
C ASP A 110 6.95 20.31 21.49
N ARG A 111 6.42 20.74 22.63
CA ARG A 111 5.57 19.88 23.47
C ARG A 111 4.23 19.59 22.81
N LEU A 112 3.65 20.55 22.09
CA LEU A 112 2.44 20.32 21.29
C LEU A 112 2.69 19.30 20.19
N ALA A 113 3.80 19.39 19.47
CA ALA A 113 4.16 18.47 18.40
C ALA A 113 4.33 17.04 18.93
N ILE A 114 5.05 16.86 20.04
CA ILE A 114 5.22 15.56 20.72
C ILE A 114 3.86 15.02 21.20
N ALA A 115 3.05 15.86 21.84
CA ALA A 115 1.73 15.47 22.34
C ALA A 115 0.78 15.10 21.19
N ALA A 116 0.80 15.86 20.10
CA ALA A 116 0.00 15.58 18.91
C ALA A 116 0.45 14.27 18.25
N ALA A 117 1.75 14.00 18.18
CA ALA A 117 2.29 12.72 17.71
C ALA A 117 1.78 11.54 18.56
N ALA A 118 1.84 11.64 19.90
CA ALA A 118 1.34 10.61 20.81
C ALA A 118 -0.18 10.40 20.72
N VAL A 119 -0.95 11.46 20.51
CA VAL A 119 -2.41 11.37 20.30
C VAL A 119 -2.72 10.73 18.94
N VAL A 120 -1.95 11.06 17.90
CA VAL A 120 -2.05 10.43 16.57
C VAL A 120 -1.65 8.96 16.61
N GLU A 121 -0.60 8.60 17.35
CA GLU A 121 -0.19 7.21 17.54
C GLU A 121 -1.30 6.40 18.23
N ARG A 122 -1.98 7.02 19.22
CA ARG A 122 -3.03 6.36 20.01
C ARG A 122 -4.37 6.23 19.29
N TYR A 123 -4.78 7.25 18.53
CA TYR A 123 -6.13 7.36 17.97
C TYR A 123 -6.17 7.46 16.45
N GLY A 124 -5.01 7.61 15.81
CA GLY A 124 -4.90 7.59 14.36
C GLY A 124 -5.00 6.16 13.82
N PRO A 125 -5.39 6.00 12.55
CA PRO A 125 -5.26 4.71 11.88
C PRO A 125 -3.80 4.27 11.92
N ALA A 126 -3.54 2.96 12.11
CA ALA A 126 -2.19 2.42 12.15
C ALA A 126 -1.41 2.92 10.92
N ARG A 127 -0.28 3.62 11.11
CA ARG A 127 0.50 4.19 9.99
C ARG A 127 1.50 3.22 9.41
N THR A 128 1.81 2.15 10.14
CA THR A 128 2.62 1.03 9.65
C THR A 128 2.01 0.46 8.38
N THR A 129 2.85 0.14 7.39
CA THR A 129 2.37 -0.58 6.21
C THR A 129 1.72 -1.90 6.65
N MET A 130 2.26 -2.57 7.66
CA MET A 130 1.61 -3.75 8.23
C MET A 130 0.31 -3.39 8.96
N ALA A 131 -0.76 -4.09 8.62
CA ALA A 131 -2.07 -3.98 9.24
C ALA A 131 -2.47 -5.28 9.95
N ASP A 132 -3.51 -5.20 10.78
CA ASP A 132 -4.19 -6.39 11.32
C ASP A 132 -4.80 -7.20 10.15
N PRO A 133 -4.41 -8.48 9.96
CA PRO A 133 -4.99 -9.35 8.94
C PRO A 133 -6.52 -9.41 8.98
N ALA A 134 -7.14 -9.35 10.17
CA ALA A 134 -8.60 -9.39 10.30
C ALA A 134 -9.28 -8.16 9.68
N LEU A 135 -8.66 -6.98 9.79
CA LEU A 135 -9.17 -5.77 9.12
C LEU A 135 -9.02 -5.87 7.60
N ILE A 136 -7.93 -6.43 7.11
CA ILE A 136 -7.71 -6.64 5.68
C ILE A 136 -8.71 -7.66 5.12
N GLU A 137 -8.94 -8.77 5.83
CA GLU A 137 -9.94 -9.79 5.46
C GLU A 137 -11.35 -9.20 5.40
N LEU A 138 -11.73 -8.36 6.37
CA LEU A 138 -13.02 -7.65 6.34
C LEU A 138 -13.17 -6.75 5.10
N VAL A 139 -12.08 -6.12 4.64
CA VAL A 139 -12.11 -5.26 3.46
C VAL A 139 -12.31 -6.07 2.17
N ILE A 140 -11.54 -7.14 2.00
CA ILE A 140 -11.48 -7.92 0.76
C ILE A 140 -12.51 -9.04 0.67
N SER A 141 -13.25 -9.31 1.75
CA SER A 141 -14.29 -10.34 1.75
C SER A 141 -15.52 -9.91 0.95
N ALA A 142 -16.00 -10.83 0.11
CA ALA A 142 -17.26 -10.69 -0.61
C ALA A 142 -18.49 -10.79 0.33
N ASP A 143 -18.34 -11.44 1.48
CA ASP A 143 -19.42 -11.66 2.46
C ASP A 143 -19.56 -10.50 3.46
N SER A 144 -18.59 -9.56 3.47
CA SER A 144 -18.65 -8.38 4.34
C SER A 144 -19.74 -7.42 3.89
N ASP A 145 -20.54 -6.93 4.85
CA ASP A 145 -21.44 -5.82 4.59
C ASP A 145 -20.66 -4.51 4.35
N GLU A 146 -21.30 -3.58 3.63
CA GLU A 146 -20.67 -2.32 3.21
C GLU A 146 -20.28 -1.43 4.41
N ALA A 147 -21.03 -1.49 5.52
CA ALA A 147 -20.76 -0.68 6.71
C ALA A 147 -19.52 -1.19 7.47
N ALA A 148 -19.38 -2.51 7.60
CA ALA A 148 -18.22 -3.19 8.17
C ALA A 148 -16.97 -2.92 7.32
N ARG A 149 -17.08 -3.04 5.99
CA ARG A 149 -16.01 -2.70 5.04
C ARG A 149 -15.59 -1.24 5.17
N ALA A 150 -16.53 -0.30 5.11
CA ALA A 150 -16.24 1.13 5.25
C ALA A 150 -15.64 1.48 6.62
N ARG A 151 -16.04 0.76 7.69
CA ARG A 151 -15.40 0.90 9.01
C ARG A 151 -13.97 0.39 9.00
N ALA A 152 -13.72 -0.79 8.45
CA ALA A 152 -12.38 -1.37 8.36
C ALA A 152 -11.43 -0.47 7.54
N LEU A 153 -11.89 0.04 6.40
CA LEU A 153 -11.14 1.00 5.58
C LEU A 153 -10.77 2.28 6.33
N ARG A 154 -11.69 2.84 7.10
CA ARG A 154 -11.41 4.02 7.95
C ARG A 154 -10.39 3.71 9.05
N LEU A 155 -10.49 2.55 9.70
CA LEU A 155 -9.51 2.11 10.70
C LEU A 155 -8.11 1.87 10.10
N LEU A 156 -8.07 1.51 8.83
CA LEU A 156 -6.85 1.37 8.03
C LEU A 156 -6.34 2.69 7.44
N GLY A 157 -7.07 3.79 7.61
CA GLY A 157 -6.66 5.13 7.17
C GLY A 157 -6.97 5.46 5.73
N PHE A 158 -7.83 4.69 5.06
CA PHE A 158 -8.35 5.02 3.74
C PHE A 158 -9.56 5.96 3.84
N ALA A 159 -9.58 6.99 3.00
CA ALA A 159 -10.73 7.87 2.83
C ALA A 159 -11.86 7.15 2.07
N ALA A 160 -13.11 7.47 2.38
CA ALA A 160 -14.28 6.77 1.86
C ALA A 160 -14.55 7.03 0.37
N ASP A 161 -13.98 8.08 -0.20
CA ASP A 161 -14.20 8.58 -1.56
C ASP A 161 -13.09 8.19 -2.55
N LEU A 162 -11.98 7.63 -2.07
CA LEU A 162 -10.87 7.24 -2.92
C LEU A 162 -10.99 5.77 -3.33
N PRO A 163 -10.87 5.46 -4.64
CA PRO A 163 -10.88 4.08 -5.10
C PRO A 163 -9.65 3.34 -4.56
N ILE A 164 -9.88 2.18 -3.96
CA ILE A 164 -8.83 1.32 -3.43
C ILE A 164 -8.54 0.23 -4.45
N ARG A 165 -7.25 -0.05 -4.64
CA ARG A 165 -6.75 -1.18 -5.40
C ARG A 165 -6.23 -2.22 -4.44
N VAL A 166 -6.49 -3.48 -4.77
CA VAL A 166 -5.94 -4.63 -4.07
C VAL A 166 -4.87 -5.27 -4.94
N ILE A 167 -3.75 -5.62 -4.33
CA ILE A 167 -2.65 -6.34 -4.97
C ILE A 167 -2.45 -7.65 -4.22
N ALA A 168 -2.39 -8.75 -4.97
CA ALA A 168 -2.02 -10.07 -4.47
C ALA A 168 -0.54 -10.30 -4.75
N VAL A 169 0.25 -10.59 -3.71
CA VAL A 169 1.71 -10.62 -3.78
C VAL A 169 2.25 -11.94 -3.26
N ARG A 170 3.18 -12.54 -4.02
CA ARG A 170 4.11 -13.58 -3.54
C ARG A 170 5.52 -13.00 -3.59
N SER A 171 6.18 -12.92 -2.44
CA SER A 171 7.43 -12.19 -2.29
C SER A 171 8.36 -12.89 -1.30
N PRO A 172 9.67 -12.99 -1.59
CA PRO A 172 10.68 -13.35 -0.59
C PRO A 172 11.04 -12.17 0.33
N LEU A 173 10.68 -10.93 -0.06
CA LEU A 173 10.86 -9.73 0.73
C LEU A 173 9.67 -9.49 1.67
N PRO A 174 9.89 -8.86 2.85
CA PRO A 174 8.82 -8.40 3.72
C PRO A 174 7.77 -7.54 2.99
N LEU A 175 6.48 -7.78 3.26
CA LEU A 175 5.37 -7.13 2.54
C LEU A 175 5.31 -5.62 2.76
N ASP A 176 5.70 -5.14 3.93
CA ASP A 176 5.82 -3.72 4.25
C ASP A 176 6.84 -3.02 3.36
N ARG A 177 7.98 -3.66 3.10
CA ARG A 177 9.01 -3.15 2.19
C ARG A 177 8.50 -3.11 0.75
N VAL A 178 7.80 -4.15 0.30
CA VAL A 178 7.18 -4.17 -1.03
C VAL A 178 6.13 -3.06 -1.15
N GLY A 179 5.24 -2.93 -0.16
CA GLY A 179 4.21 -1.91 -0.12
C GLY A 179 4.77 -0.48 -0.15
N ALA A 180 5.82 -0.20 0.63
CA ALA A 180 6.47 1.11 0.65
C ALA A 180 7.12 1.47 -0.70
N LEU A 181 7.69 0.49 -1.41
CA LEU A 181 8.31 0.72 -2.71
C LEU A 181 7.28 0.98 -3.80
N VAL A 182 6.22 0.17 -3.88
CA VAL A 182 5.23 0.23 -4.95
C VAL A 182 4.14 1.27 -4.72
N CYS A 183 3.97 1.74 -3.48
CA CYS A 183 2.98 2.76 -3.11
C CYS A 183 3.67 3.95 -2.42
N PRO A 184 4.47 4.77 -3.14
CA PRO A 184 5.18 5.90 -2.55
C PRO A 184 4.23 7.01 -2.06
N ALA A 185 3.05 7.13 -2.69
CA ALA A 185 1.97 7.96 -2.20
C ALA A 185 1.13 7.13 -1.22
N ARG A 186 1.24 7.45 0.07
CA ARG A 186 0.40 6.89 1.13
C ARG A 186 -1.07 7.32 0.95
N PRO A 187 -2.07 6.59 1.49
CA PRO A 187 -1.95 5.43 2.41
C PRO A 187 -1.72 4.08 1.72
N VAL A 188 -0.93 3.21 2.37
CA VAL A 188 -0.71 1.80 2.01
C VAL A 188 -0.88 0.91 3.24
N LYS A 189 -1.52 -0.25 3.06
CA LYS A 189 -1.70 -1.28 4.09
C LYS A 189 -1.46 -2.66 3.52
N ALA A 190 -0.81 -3.52 4.28
CA ALA A 190 -0.46 -4.85 3.88
C ALA A 190 -0.63 -5.84 5.02
N ALA A 191 -1.04 -7.06 4.69
CA ALA A 191 -1.06 -8.18 5.63
C ALA A 191 -0.95 -9.50 4.84
N PRO A 192 -0.36 -10.55 5.44
CA PRO A 192 -0.52 -11.90 4.92
C PRO A 192 -1.95 -12.36 5.15
N VAL A 193 -2.57 -12.95 4.13
CA VAL A 193 -3.86 -13.65 4.21
C VAL A 193 -3.66 -15.03 3.61
N ALA A 194 -3.67 -16.05 4.45
CA ALA A 194 -3.23 -17.41 4.11
C ALA A 194 -1.80 -17.41 3.48
N ASP A 195 -1.64 -17.92 2.26
CA ASP A 195 -0.36 -18.04 1.54
C ASP A 195 -0.04 -16.85 0.63
N VAL A 196 -0.86 -15.79 0.65
CA VAL A 196 -0.72 -14.64 -0.25
C VAL A 196 -0.64 -13.34 0.56
N GLY A 197 0.30 -12.47 0.19
CA GLY A 197 0.33 -11.10 0.72
C GLY A 197 -0.73 -10.23 0.05
N VAL A 198 -1.48 -9.49 0.85
CA VAL A 198 -2.43 -8.48 0.38
C VAL A 198 -1.81 -7.11 0.57
N ILE A 199 -1.86 -6.26 -0.45
CA ILE A 199 -1.56 -4.83 -0.34
C ILE A 199 -2.78 -4.03 -0.79
N LEU A 200 -3.27 -3.15 0.07
CA LEU A 200 -4.29 -2.15 -0.21
C LEU A 200 -3.60 -0.80 -0.44
N ALA A 201 -3.93 -0.13 -1.53
CA ALA A 201 -3.40 1.18 -1.86
C ALA A 201 -4.36 1.96 -2.76
N THR A 202 -4.27 3.30 -2.73
CA THR A 202 -4.99 4.17 -3.67
C THR A 202 -4.27 4.30 -5.00
N THR A 203 -2.94 4.28 -4.96
CA THR A 203 -2.06 4.35 -6.14
C THR A 203 -0.98 3.28 -6.06
N VAL A 204 -0.64 2.69 -7.21
CA VAL A 204 0.39 1.66 -7.33
C VAL A 204 1.26 2.03 -8.52
N ASP A 205 2.58 2.01 -8.34
CA ASP A 205 3.57 2.14 -9.39
C ASP A 205 4.12 0.74 -9.75
N PRO A 206 3.64 0.12 -10.85
CA PRO A 206 4.05 -1.24 -11.23
C PRO A 206 5.53 -1.35 -11.58
N ALA A 207 6.19 -0.25 -11.95
CA ALA A 207 7.61 -0.27 -12.30
C ALA A 207 8.52 -0.41 -11.07
N ARG A 208 7.98 -0.27 -9.85
CA ARG A 208 8.74 -0.32 -8.59
C ARG A 208 8.71 -1.69 -7.90
N PHE A 209 8.08 -2.70 -8.52
CA PHE A 209 8.12 -4.04 -7.95
C PHE A 209 9.55 -4.58 -7.95
N PRO A 210 10.08 -5.03 -6.79
CA PRO A 210 11.42 -5.60 -6.71
C PRO A 210 11.55 -6.90 -7.51
N THR A 211 12.79 -7.21 -7.90
CA THR A 211 13.11 -8.52 -8.50
C THR A 211 12.75 -9.66 -7.55
N GLY A 212 12.22 -10.75 -8.10
CA GLY A 212 11.76 -11.91 -7.32
C GLY A 212 10.37 -11.77 -6.70
N VAL A 213 9.73 -10.61 -6.79
CA VAL A 213 8.33 -10.41 -6.37
C VAL A 213 7.40 -10.73 -7.53
N ARG A 214 6.36 -11.52 -7.28
CA ARG A 214 5.24 -11.73 -8.21
C ARG A 214 3.99 -11.03 -7.69
N ALA A 215 3.31 -10.30 -8.55
CA ALA A 215 2.16 -9.49 -8.17
C ALA A 215 1.04 -9.54 -9.21
N GLY A 216 -0.18 -9.78 -8.73
CA GLY A 216 -1.40 -9.55 -9.47
C GLY A 216 -2.10 -8.29 -8.99
N ILE A 217 -2.48 -7.41 -9.90
CA ILE A 217 -3.09 -6.11 -9.58
C ILE A 217 -4.55 -6.11 -10.05
N GLY A 218 -5.48 -5.95 -9.10
CA GLY A 218 -6.91 -5.79 -9.39
C GLY A 218 -7.26 -4.40 -9.92
N ALA A 219 -8.43 -4.25 -10.54
CA ALA A 219 -8.94 -2.93 -10.89
C ALA A 219 -9.35 -2.15 -9.63
N GLY A 220 -9.44 -0.82 -9.75
CA GLY A 220 -10.02 0.00 -8.68
C GLY A 220 -11.54 -0.18 -8.62
N GLY A 221 -12.13 0.08 -7.46
CA GLY A 221 -13.58 -0.03 -7.23
C GLY A 221 -13.86 -0.84 -5.98
N SER A 222 -14.74 -1.83 -6.08
CA SER A 222 -15.11 -2.72 -4.96
C SER A 222 -13.89 -3.54 -4.50
N PRO A 223 -13.44 -3.45 -3.24
CA PRO A 223 -12.25 -4.16 -2.77
C PRO A 223 -12.33 -5.69 -2.85
N ASP A 224 -13.51 -6.27 -2.67
CA ASP A 224 -13.76 -7.72 -2.82
C ASP A 224 -13.54 -8.19 -4.27
N ARG A 225 -14.07 -7.44 -5.24
CA ARG A 225 -13.85 -7.70 -6.66
C ARG A 225 -12.38 -7.48 -7.02
N SER A 226 -11.80 -6.38 -6.59
CA SER A 226 -10.38 -6.06 -6.81
C SER A 226 -9.48 -7.18 -6.26
N TRP A 227 -9.83 -7.77 -5.11
CA TRP A 227 -9.11 -8.91 -4.55
C TRP A 227 -9.22 -10.17 -5.39
N TRP A 228 -10.44 -10.53 -5.84
CA TRP A 228 -10.64 -11.67 -6.74
C TRP A 228 -9.85 -11.50 -8.06
N GLU A 229 -9.87 -10.29 -8.63
CA GLU A 229 -9.13 -9.92 -9.83
C GLU A 229 -7.60 -10.00 -9.60
N ALA A 230 -7.12 -9.46 -8.49
CA ALA A 230 -5.70 -9.48 -8.11
C ALA A 230 -5.19 -10.91 -7.94
N ARG A 231 -5.92 -11.78 -7.22
CA ARG A 231 -5.57 -13.20 -7.09
C ARG A 231 -5.56 -13.91 -8.43
N THR A 232 -6.54 -13.61 -9.28
CA THR A 232 -6.59 -14.18 -10.63
C THR A 232 -5.37 -13.76 -11.42
N ALA A 233 -5.04 -12.47 -11.45
CA ALA A 233 -3.86 -11.94 -12.13
C ALA A 233 -2.55 -12.52 -11.60
N LEU A 234 -2.44 -12.73 -10.28
CA LEU A 234 -1.27 -13.34 -9.66
C LEU A 234 -1.00 -14.74 -10.22
N ARG A 235 -2.06 -15.51 -10.53
CA ARG A 235 -1.92 -16.85 -11.14
C ARG A 235 -1.37 -16.83 -12.56
N PHE A 236 -1.47 -15.70 -13.28
CA PHE A 236 -0.90 -15.53 -14.62
C PHE A 236 0.55 -15.03 -14.61
N THR A 237 1.12 -14.75 -13.43
CA THR A 237 2.51 -14.28 -13.35
C THR A 237 3.49 -15.37 -13.78
N THR A 238 4.54 -14.96 -14.48
CA THR A 238 5.65 -15.83 -14.92
C THR A 238 6.98 -15.19 -14.53
N PRO A 239 8.12 -15.91 -14.62
CA PRO A 239 9.43 -15.28 -14.42
C PRO A 239 9.68 -14.07 -15.32
N ASN A 240 9.18 -14.11 -16.57
CA ASN A 240 9.33 -13.05 -17.56
C ASN A 240 8.25 -11.96 -17.46
N GLN A 241 7.13 -12.28 -16.80
CA GLN A 241 6.03 -11.35 -16.54
C GLN A 241 5.61 -11.44 -15.06
N PRO A 242 6.44 -10.93 -14.14
CA PRO A 242 6.22 -11.08 -12.70
C PRO A 242 5.08 -10.21 -12.17
N VAL A 243 4.72 -9.14 -12.88
CA VAL A 243 3.62 -8.24 -12.52
C VAL A 243 2.56 -8.29 -13.61
N VAL A 244 1.32 -8.59 -13.23
CA VAL A 244 0.18 -8.70 -14.14
C VAL A 244 -0.97 -7.85 -13.62
N HIS A 245 -1.49 -6.96 -14.46
CA HIS A 245 -2.77 -6.30 -14.16
C HIS A 245 -3.92 -7.13 -14.70
N TYR A 246 -4.96 -7.32 -13.90
CA TYR A 246 -6.13 -8.10 -14.30
C TYR A 246 -6.76 -7.58 -15.61
N HIS A 247 -6.84 -6.25 -15.79
CA HIS A 247 -7.44 -5.65 -16.98
C HIS A 247 -6.69 -5.99 -18.29
N ASP A 248 -5.38 -6.27 -18.22
CA ASP A 248 -4.56 -6.60 -19.40
C ASP A 248 -4.76 -8.04 -19.86
N LEU A 249 -5.36 -8.90 -19.00
CA LEU A 249 -5.64 -10.29 -19.35
C LEU A 249 -6.75 -10.42 -20.38
N GLY A 250 -7.73 -9.51 -20.38
CA GLY A 250 -8.90 -9.60 -21.24
C GLY A 250 -9.57 -10.98 -21.17
N ALA A 251 -9.79 -11.61 -22.34
CA ALA A 251 -10.41 -12.93 -22.43
C ALA A 251 -9.58 -14.06 -21.79
N LEU A 252 -8.26 -13.89 -21.60
CA LEU A 252 -7.43 -14.91 -20.96
C LEU A 252 -7.83 -15.16 -19.51
N ALA A 253 -8.37 -14.15 -18.81
CA ALA A 253 -8.85 -14.28 -17.44
C ALA A 253 -9.93 -15.37 -17.29
N LEU A 254 -10.69 -15.67 -18.36
CA LEU A 254 -11.70 -16.73 -18.35
C LEU A 254 -11.07 -18.12 -18.16
N LEU A 255 -9.83 -18.33 -18.59
CA LEU A 255 -9.12 -19.60 -18.37
C LEU A 255 -8.94 -19.92 -16.89
N ALA A 256 -8.85 -18.90 -16.03
CA ALA A 256 -8.72 -19.12 -14.59
C ALA A 256 -9.99 -19.64 -13.92
N GLN A 257 -11.14 -19.57 -14.62
CA GLN A 257 -12.43 -20.09 -14.17
C GLN A 257 -12.69 -21.52 -14.63
N VAL A 258 -11.86 -22.05 -15.54
CA VAL A 258 -11.98 -23.44 -16.00
C VAL A 258 -11.66 -24.38 -14.82
N PRO A 259 -12.52 -25.36 -14.50
CA PRO A 259 -12.25 -26.34 -13.46
C PRO A 259 -10.92 -27.06 -13.71
N ARG A 260 -10.12 -27.26 -12.65
CA ARG A 260 -8.78 -27.86 -12.75
C ARG A 260 -8.81 -29.25 -13.42
N ASP A 261 -9.81 -30.07 -13.11
CA ASP A 261 -9.93 -31.41 -13.71
C ASP A 261 -10.26 -31.34 -15.20
N ALA A 262 -11.17 -30.44 -15.60
CA ALA A 262 -11.47 -30.21 -17.02
C ALA A 262 -10.25 -29.69 -17.80
N ALA A 263 -9.43 -28.83 -17.19
CA ALA A 263 -8.19 -28.36 -17.78
C ALA A 263 -7.15 -29.49 -17.90
N ARG A 264 -7.02 -30.37 -16.89
CA ARG A 264 -6.12 -31.54 -16.92
C ARG A 264 -6.52 -32.55 -18.01
N ASP A 265 -7.81 -32.80 -18.18
CA ASP A 265 -8.33 -33.76 -19.16
C ASP A 265 -8.25 -33.25 -20.61
N ASN A 266 -7.95 -31.96 -20.81
CA ASN A 266 -7.77 -31.41 -22.14
C ASN A 266 -6.49 -31.95 -22.82
N ALA A 267 -6.62 -32.39 -24.08
CA ALA A 267 -5.54 -32.99 -24.84
C ALA A 267 -4.34 -32.04 -25.05
N ASP A 268 -4.60 -30.75 -25.35
CA ASP A 268 -3.53 -29.78 -25.60
C ASP A 268 -2.78 -29.46 -24.30
N VAL A 269 -3.49 -29.30 -23.18
CA VAL A 269 -2.88 -29.08 -21.85
C VAL A 269 -2.05 -30.30 -21.42
N THR A 270 -2.59 -31.52 -21.62
CA THR A 270 -1.85 -32.76 -21.37
C THR A 270 -0.58 -32.85 -22.21
N ALA A 271 -0.63 -32.39 -23.46
CA ALA A 271 0.54 -32.37 -24.34
C ALA A 271 1.62 -31.38 -23.85
N ILE A 272 1.22 -30.21 -23.37
CA ILE A 272 2.15 -29.25 -22.73
C ILE A 272 2.82 -29.87 -21.50
N ALA A 273 2.07 -30.61 -20.67
CA ALA A 273 2.64 -31.26 -19.49
C ALA A 273 3.79 -32.22 -19.82
N ARG A 274 3.77 -32.86 -21.00
CA ARG A 274 4.87 -33.71 -21.50
C ARG A 274 6.11 -32.90 -21.87
N VAL A 275 5.92 -31.70 -22.41
CA VAL A 275 7.00 -30.74 -22.72
C VAL A 275 7.60 -30.15 -21.45
N GLY A 276 6.77 -29.93 -20.42
CA GLY A 276 7.20 -29.35 -19.14
C GLY A 276 8.28 -30.13 -18.39
N GLY A 277 8.59 -31.36 -18.80
CA GLY A 277 9.73 -32.14 -18.27
C GLY A 277 11.11 -31.63 -18.71
N ASN A 278 11.18 -30.77 -19.74
CA ASN A 278 12.42 -30.16 -20.20
C ASN A 278 12.32 -28.62 -20.16
N PRO A 279 13.04 -27.95 -19.23
CA PRO A 279 13.03 -26.50 -19.10
C PRO A 279 13.38 -25.75 -20.39
N GLU A 280 14.35 -26.24 -21.18
CA GLU A 280 14.76 -25.55 -22.42
C GLU A 280 13.66 -25.58 -23.49
N ASP A 281 12.90 -26.66 -23.55
CA ASP A 281 11.80 -26.81 -24.50
C ASP A 281 10.62 -25.92 -24.10
N LEU A 282 10.35 -25.83 -22.79
CA LEU A 282 9.34 -24.93 -22.24
C LEU A 282 9.70 -23.46 -22.46
N ASP A 283 10.96 -23.08 -22.25
CA ASP A 283 11.47 -21.73 -22.52
C ASP A 283 11.38 -21.39 -24.01
N THR A 284 11.70 -22.35 -24.88
CA THR A 284 11.58 -22.17 -26.33
C THR A 284 10.12 -21.96 -26.74
N LEU A 285 9.20 -22.75 -26.18
CA LEU A 285 7.77 -22.62 -26.45
C LEU A 285 7.20 -21.30 -25.91
N ASP A 286 7.59 -20.89 -24.71
CA ASP A 286 7.16 -19.63 -24.10
C ASP A 286 7.63 -18.42 -24.91
N ALA A 287 8.92 -18.37 -25.26
CA ALA A 287 9.49 -17.29 -26.05
C ALA A 287 8.83 -17.18 -27.44
N TYR A 288 8.51 -18.31 -28.07
CA TYR A 288 7.80 -18.30 -29.34
C TYR A 288 6.32 -17.90 -29.18
N CYS A 289 5.61 -18.39 -28.17
CA CYS A 289 4.23 -17.99 -27.87
C CYS A 289 4.11 -16.48 -27.55
N ALA A 290 5.13 -15.90 -26.92
CA ALA A 290 5.17 -14.48 -26.60
C ALA A 290 5.45 -13.60 -27.84
N THR A 291 6.27 -14.07 -28.77
CA THR A 291 6.77 -13.25 -29.88
C THR A 291 6.12 -13.52 -31.23
N GLY A 292 5.58 -14.72 -31.44
CA GLY A 292 5.11 -15.22 -32.74
C GLY A 292 6.18 -15.22 -33.84
N SER A 293 7.46 -15.14 -33.48
CA SER A 293 8.55 -14.92 -34.44
C SER A 293 9.80 -15.70 -34.07
N LEU A 294 10.31 -16.49 -35.02
CA LEU A 294 11.54 -17.26 -34.85
C LEU A 294 12.74 -16.38 -34.51
N ARG A 295 12.88 -15.23 -35.17
CA ARG A 295 14.00 -14.30 -34.92
C ARG A 295 13.92 -13.70 -33.53
N ARG A 296 12.76 -13.15 -33.15
CA ARG A 296 12.60 -12.54 -31.83
C ARG A 296 12.73 -13.56 -30.70
N ALA A 297 12.19 -14.77 -30.89
CA ALA A 297 12.39 -15.86 -29.93
C ALA A 297 13.86 -16.25 -29.81
N ALA A 298 14.60 -16.32 -30.93
CA ALA A 298 16.03 -16.59 -30.93
C ALA A 298 16.84 -15.49 -30.22
N ASP A 299 16.50 -14.22 -30.44
CA ASP A 299 17.12 -13.08 -29.77
C ASP A 299 16.90 -13.14 -28.25
N LEU A 300 15.67 -13.44 -27.81
CA LEU A 300 15.33 -13.58 -26.38
C LEU A 300 16.05 -14.75 -25.71
N LEU A 301 16.21 -15.87 -26.43
CA LEU A 301 16.88 -17.07 -25.91
C LEU A 301 18.40 -17.03 -26.09
N HIS A 302 18.94 -16.00 -26.75
CA HIS A 302 20.33 -15.93 -27.18
C HIS A 302 20.78 -17.16 -28.00
N LEU A 303 19.89 -17.66 -28.86
CA LEU A 303 20.12 -18.81 -29.75
C LEU A 303 20.18 -18.37 -31.20
N HIS A 304 20.71 -19.25 -32.06
CA HIS A 304 20.57 -19.06 -33.50
C HIS A 304 19.15 -19.42 -33.96
N HIS A 305 18.58 -18.63 -34.87
CA HIS A 305 17.21 -18.83 -35.37
C HIS A 305 16.94 -20.24 -35.94
N SER A 306 17.94 -20.89 -36.56
CA SER A 306 17.82 -22.27 -37.04
C SER A 306 17.70 -23.29 -35.90
N SER A 307 18.31 -23.02 -34.74
CA SER A 307 18.17 -23.88 -33.56
C SER A 307 16.77 -23.78 -32.97
N VAL A 308 16.23 -22.57 -32.89
CA VAL A 308 14.84 -22.33 -32.46
C VAL A 308 13.84 -23.00 -33.42
N ALA A 309 14.05 -22.86 -34.73
CA ALA A 309 13.19 -23.52 -35.73
C ALA A 309 13.18 -25.05 -35.57
N ARG A 310 14.35 -25.68 -35.40
CA ARG A 310 14.44 -27.13 -35.16
C ARG A 310 13.76 -27.56 -33.87
N ARG A 311 13.92 -26.80 -32.79
CA ARG A 311 13.25 -27.07 -31.51
C ARG A 311 11.73 -26.95 -31.64
N LEU A 312 11.23 -25.90 -32.30
CA LEU A 312 9.79 -25.71 -32.51
C LEU A 312 9.16 -26.80 -33.39
N ASP A 313 9.87 -27.27 -34.41
CA ASP A 313 9.44 -28.41 -35.23
C ASP A 313 9.32 -29.70 -34.38
N GLN A 314 10.28 -29.96 -33.49
CA GLN A 314 10.20 -31.07 -32.54
C GLN A 314 9.06 -30.90 -31.52
N LEU A 315 8.87 -29.69 -31.01
CA LEU A 315 7.78 -29.35 -30.09
C LEU A 315 6.42 -29.52 -30.76
N GLY A 316 6.25 -29.07 -32.00
CA GLY A 316 5.02 -29.23 -32.77
C GLY A 316 4.63 -30.69 -32.94
N ARG A 317 5.59 -31.57 -33.25
CA ARG A 317 5.37 -33.03 -33.29
C ARG A 317 4.94 -33.60 -31.95
N THR A 318 5.58 -33.16 -30.87
CA THR A 318 5.28 -33.63 -29.50
C THR A 318 3.89 -33.18 -29.04
N LEU A 319 3.51 -31.96 -29.41
CA LEU A 319 2.22 -31.38 -29.07
C LEU A 319 1.08 -31.86 -29.99
N GLY A 320 1.41 -32.33 -31.19
CA GLY A 320 0.40 -32.57 -32.23
C GLY A 320 -0.22 -31.27 -32.76
N ILE A 321 0.52 -30.17 -32.70
CA ILE A 321 0.07 -28.83 -33.08
C ILE A 321 1.07 -28.24 -34.07
N GLU A 322 0.58 -27.73 -35.19
CA GLU A 322 1.40 -26.96 -36.14
C GLU A 322 1.65 -25.56 -35.59
N LEU A 323 2.76 -25.36 -34.89
CA LEU A 323 3.07 -24.12 -34.16
C LEU A 323 3.29 -22.91 -35.09
N THR A 324 3.69 -23.14 -36.34
CA THR A 324 3.98 -22.05 -37.28
C THR A 324 2.72 -21.43 -37.89
N GLU A 325 1.60 -22.14 -37.81
CA GLU A 325 0.29 -21.64 -38.25
C GLU A 325 -0.38 -20.80 -37.16
N PRO A 326 -1.07 -19.67 -37.50
CA PRO A 326 -1.68 -18.78 -36.52
C PRO A 326 -2.63 -19.50 -35.55
N THR A 327 -3.43 -20.44 -36.05
CA THR A 327 -4.36 -21.23 -35.23
C THR A 327 -3.63 -22.14 -34.26
N GLY A 328 -2.53 -22.77 -34.69
CA GLY A 328 -1.75 -23.65 -33.84
C GLY A 328 -1.00 -22.88 -32.75
N LEU A 329 -0.45 -21.71 -33.09
CA LEU A 329 0.17 -20.81 -32.11
C LEU A 329 -0.82 -20.37 -31.02
N ILE A 330 -2.05 -19.99 -31.41
CA ILE A 330 -3.10 -19.61 -30.44
C ILE A 330 -3.45 -20.80 -29.53
N ARG A 331 -3.67 -21.99 -30.10
CA ARG A 331 -3.96 -23.20 -29.31
C ARG A 331 -2.85 -23.51 -28.32
N ALA A 332 -1.59 -23.49 -28.77
CA ALA A 332 -0.44 -23.73 -27.91
C ALA A 332 -0.33 -22.69 -26.79
N ARG A 333 -0.58 -21.41 -27.08
CA ARG A 333 -0.57 -20.35 -26.07
C ARG A 333 -1.66 -20.52 -25.02
N LEU A 334 -2.88 -20.88 -25.44
CA LEU A 334 -3.99 -21.17 -24.53
C LEU A 334 -3.69 -22.39 -23.66
N ALA A 335 -3.18 -23.47 -24.26
CA ALA A 335 -2.81 -24.69 -23.55
C ALA A 335 -1.67 -24.46 -22.54
N LEU A 336 -0.63 -23.73 -22.93
CA LEU A 336 0.48 -23.36 -22.05
C LEU A 336 0.00 -22.52 -20.87
N THR A 337 -0.90 -21.57 -21.12
CA THR A 337 -1.48 -20.73 -20.07
C THR A 337 -2.36 -21.55 -19.13
N ALA A 338 -3.24 -22.40 -19.66
CA ALA A 338 -4.09 -23.28 -18.86
C ALA A 338 -3.28 -24.26 -18.02
N TRP A 339 -2.20 -24.82 -18.57
CA TRP A 339 -1.27 -25.69 -17.84
C TRP A 339 -0.62 -24.97 -16.66
N ARG A 340 -0.08 -23.75 -16.86
CA ARG A 340 0.49 -22.94 -15.77
C ARG A 340 -0.52 -22.63 -14.65
N LEU A 341 -1.79 -22.43 -15.00
CA LEU A 341 -2.86 -22.14 -14.03
C LEU A 341 -3.22 -23.35 -13.14
N LEU A 342 -2.77 -24.57 -13.50
CA LEU A 342 -2.90 -25.77 -12.65
C LEU A 342 -1.96 -25.72 -11.45
N ASP A 343 -0.76 -25.16 -11.63
CA ASP A 343 0.33 -25.12 -10.64
C ASP A 343 0.41 -23.77 -9.88
N ALA A 344 -0.44 -22.81 -10.25
CA ALA A 344 -0.48 -21.46 -9.68
C ALA A 344 -1.24 -21.36 -8.34
#